data_AF-A0A7C4CMI1-F1
#
_entry.id   AF-A0A7C4CMI1-F1
#
_cell.length_a   1.000
_cell.length_b   1.000
_cell.length_c   1.000
_cell.angle_alpha   90.00
_cell.angle_beta   90.00
_cell.angle_gamma   90.00
#
_symmetry.space_group_name_H-M   'P 1'
#
loop_
_entity.id
_entity.type
_entity.pdbx_description
1 polymer ?
#
loop_
_entity_poly.entity_id
_entity_poly.type
_entity_poly.pdbx_seq_one_letter_code
_entity_poly.pdbx_strand_id
1 'polypeptide(L)'
;MKRIKIGKPVSKGLWNPWAIEEVKKTTPPPPKLETKRICVVCLSEISEGAPVIECPYCGAIGHENCFEDWITMKSRCPLCRRPITL
;
A
#
# COMPACT_ATOMS: atom_id res chain seq x y z
N MET A 1 -12.17 -7.88 -40.33
CA MET A 1 -11.25 -7.65 -39.19
C MET A 1 -11.96 -6.84 -38.11
N LYS A 2 -11.77 -7.19 -36.83
CA LYS A 2 -12.64 -6.82 -35.70
C LYS A 2 -12.50 -5.32 -35.36
N ARG A 3 -13.60 -4.58 -35.33
CA ARG A 3 -13.65 -3.15 -34.94
C ARG A 3 -13.42 -3.04 -33.43
N ILE A 4 -12.33 -2.41 -33.00
CA ILE A 4 -12.12 -2.07 -31.59
C ILE A 4 -13.16 -1.01 -31.20
N LYS A 5 -13.99 -1.28 -30.20
CA LYS A 5 -14.92 -0.28 -29.65
C LYS A 5 -14.17 0.44 -28.52
N ILE A 6 -13.75 1.68 -28.76
CA ILE A 6 -13.32 2.58 -27.68
C ILE A 6 -14.55 2.80 -26.79
N GLY A 7 -14.47 2.33 -25.54
CA GLY A 7 -15.49 2.58 -24.52
C GLY A 7 -15.60 4.08 -24.21
N LYS A 8 -16.77 4.52 -23.73
CA LYS A 8 -17.01 5.92 -23.34
C LYS A 8 -15.90 6.42 -22.39
N PRO A 9 -15.50 7.69 -22.50
CA PRO A 9 -14.58 8.28 -21.53
C PRO A 9 -15.19 8.20 -20.14
N VAL A 10 -14.42 7.68 -19.17
CA VAL A 10 -14.75 7.77 -17.75
C VAL A 10 -14.85 9.25 -17.41
N SER A 11 -16.05 9.63 -17.01
CA SER A 11 -16.54 10.99 -16.77
C SER A 11 -15.69 11.79 -15.78
N LYS A 12 -15.32 13.00 -16.21
CA LYS A 12 -15.65 14.31 -15.59
C LYS A 12 -15.59 14.36 -14.04
N GLY A 13 -14.39 14.54 -13.50
CA GLY A 13 -14.19 15.21 -12.21
C GLY A 13 -13.52 16.57 -12.46
N LEU A 14 -14.21 17.66 -12.16
CA LEU A 14 -13.72 19.03 -12.29
C LEU A 14 -12.77 19.30 -11.12
N TRP A 15 -11.46 19.27 -11.35
CA TRP A 15 -10.47 19.62 -10.32
C TRP A 15 -10.55 21.12 -10.06
N ASN A 16 -11.05 21.55 -8.89
CA ASN A 16 -11.24 22.96 -8.57
C ASN A 16 -10.27 23.43 -7.46
N PRO A 17 -9.23 24.22 -7.76
CA PRO A 17 -8.17 24.57 -6.82
C PRO A 17 -8.57 25.46 -5.63
N TRP A 18 -9.76 26.06 -5.63
CA TRP A 18 -10.26 26.96 -4.57
C TRP A 18 -11.48 26.44 -3.80
N ALA A 19 -11.90 25.19 -4.01
CA ALA A 19 -13.07 24.60 -3.34
C ALA A 19 -12.84 24.24 -1.85
N ILE A 20 -11.82 24.79 -1.20
CA ILE A 20 -11.38 24.39 0.16
C ILE A 20 -12.43 24.74 1.23
N GLU A 21 -13.31 25.71 0.99
CA GLU A 21 -14.28 26.17 1.99
C GLU A 21 -15.57 25.33 2.05
N GLU A 22 -15.92 24.63 0.96
CA GLU A 22 -17.19 23.88 0.84
C GLU A 22 -17.08 22.40 1.27
N VAL A 23 -15.86 21.85 1.36
CA VAL A 23 -15.62 20.43 1.73
C VAL A 23 -15.97 20.14 3.19
N LYS A 24 -16.04 21.15 4.06
CA LYS A 24 -16.18 20.95 5.52
C LYS A 24 -17.59 20.56 5.98
N LYS A 25 -18.63 20.70 5.15
CA LYS A 25 -20.03 20.56 5.63
C LYS A 25 -20.77 19.28 5.22
N THR A 26 -20.28 18.50 4.26
CA THR A 26 -21.09 17.39 3.69
C THR A 26 -20.37 16.08 3.46
N THR A 27 -19.09 15.96 3.77
CA THR A 27 -18.42 14.66 3.65
C THR A 27 -18.78 13.79 4.86
N PRO A 28 -19.36 12.58 4.69
CA PRO A 28 -19.35 11.59 5.77
C PRO A 28 -17.89 11.41 6.22
N PRO A 29 -17.64 11.11 7.52
CA PRO A 29 -16.28 10.86 7.98
C PRO A 29 -15.61 9.88 7.01
N PRO A 30 -14.37 10.15 6.57
CA PRO A 30 -13.69 9.25 5.65
C PRO A 30 -13.85 7.84 6.21
N PRO A 31 -14.34 6.86 5.40
CA PRO A 31 -14.50 5.50 5.88
C PRO A 31 -13.19 5.13 6.55
N LYS A 32 -13.27 4.70 7.82
CA LYS A 32 -12.12 4.40 8.65
C LYS A 32 -11.18 3.56 7.78
N LEU A 33 -10.08 4.18 7.34
CA LEU A 33 -9.17 3.54 6.39
C LEU A 33 -8.58 2.38 7.16
N GLU A 34 -9.13 1.20 6.97
CA GLU A 34 -8.67 -0.01 7.63
C GLU A 34 -7.28 -0.26 7.05
N THR A 35 -6.25 0.13 7.82
CA THR A 35 -4.85 -0.04 7.44
C THR A 35 -4.52 -1.52 7.52
N LYS A 36 -4.93 -2.25 6.49
CA LYS A 36 -4.57 -3.65 6.28
C LYS A 36 -3.05 -3.75 6.24
N ARG A 37 -2.50 -4.64 7.07
CA ARG A 37 -1.06 -4.94 7.07
C ARG A 37 -0.79 -5.82 5.86
N ILE A 38 -0.01 -5.33 4.90
CA ILE A 38 0.32 -6.05 3.67
C ILE A 38 1.81 -6.40 3.71
N CYS A 39 2.14 -7.66 3.47
CA CYS A 39 3.52 -8.11 3.41
C CYS A 39 4.22 -7.53 2.18
N VAL A 40 5.33 -6.82 2.39
CA VAL A 40 6.09 -6.16 1.32
C VAL A 40 6.82 -7.13 0.36
N VAL A 41 6.88 -8.42 0.72
CA VAL A 41 7.56 -9.46 -0.07
C VAL A 41 6.58 -10.21 -0.97
N CYS A 42 5.49 -10.75 -0.41
CA CYS A 42 4.50 -11.52 -1.17
C CYS A 42 3.26 -10.71 -1.59
N LEU A 43 3.13 -9.46 -1.12
CA LEU A 43 2.01 -8.56 -1.40
C LEU A 43 0.64 -9.08 -0.90
N SER A 44 0.64 -10.07 -0.01
CA SER A 44 -0.55 -10.61 0.63
C SER A 44 -0.85 -9.91 1.95
N GLU A 45 -2.13 -9.91 2.33
CA GLU A 45 -2.59 -9.44 3.63
C GLU A 45 -2.03 -10.32 4.76
N ILE A 46 -1.61 -9.68 5.84
CA ILE A 46 -1.08 -10.29 7.05
C ILE A 46 -2.24 -10.40 8.05
N SER A 47 -2.53 -11.62 8.47
CA SER A 47 -3.57 -11.89 9.49
C SER A 47 -3.23 -11.27 10.84
N GLU A 48 -4.25 -10.82 11.57
CA GLU A 48 -4.09 -10.35 12.94
C GLU A 48 -3.56 -11.48 13.84
N GLY A 49 -2.38 -11.27 14.43
CA GLY A 49 -1.70 -12.26 15.27
C GLY A 49 -0.69 -13.16 14.54
N ALA A 50 -0.53 -13.02 13.22
CA ALA A 50 0.55 -13.68 12.50
C ALA A 50 1.93 -13.10 12.90
N PRO A 51 3.00 -13.91 12.92
CA PRO A 51 4.34 -13.42 13.18
C PRO A 51 4.79 -12.51 12.03
N VAL A 52 5.20 -11.30 12.39
CA VAL A 52 5.65 -10.27 11.45
C VAL A 52 7.01 -9.74 11.84
N ILE A 53 7.78 -9.37 10.84
CA ILE A 53 9.02 -8.61 11.02
C ILE A 53 8.79 -7.20 10.46
N GLU A 54 9.20 -6.21 11.23
CA GLU A 54 9.22 -4.81 10.82
C GLU A 54 10.65 -4.35 10.58
N CYS A 55 10.88 -3.60 9.50
CA CYS A 55 12.17 -2.99 9.24
C CYS A 55 12.40 -1.78 10.17
N PRO A 56 13.49 -1.75 10.96
CA PRO A 56 13.75 -0.67 11.92
C PRO A 56 14.03 0.69 11.26
N TYR A 57 14.32 0.73 9.96
CA TYR A 57 14.66 1.96 9.25
C TYR A 57 13.48 2.62 8.54
N CYS A 58 12.48 1.85 8.13
CA CYS A 58 11.39 2.36 7.28
C CYS A 58 10.00 1.88 7.70
N GLY A 59 9.88 1.02 8.72
CA GLY A 59 8.60 0.49 9.16
C GLY A 59 7.95 -0.47 8.16
N ALA A 60 8.72 -1.00 7.20
CA ALA A 60 8.23 -2.02 6.27
C ALA A 60 7.86 -3.29 7.03
N ILE A 61 6.63 -3.78 6.87
CA ILE A 61 6.16 -5.00 7.55
C ILE A 61 6.11 -6.15 6.54
N GLY A 62 6.61 -7.32 6.95
CA GLY A 62 6.45 -8.57 6.22
C GLY A 62 6.09 -9.72 7.15
N HIS A 63 5.61 -10.83 6.58
CA HIS A 63 5.57 -12.09 7.31
C HIS A 63 6.99 -12.47 7.74
N GLU A 64 7.13 -13.03 8.94
CA GLU A 64 8.41 -13.48 9.49
C GLU A 64 9.20 -14.34 8.48
N ASN A 65 8.58 -15.42 7.98
CA ASN A 65 9.21 -16.31 7.00
C ASN A 65 9.62 -15.57 5.72
N CYS A 66 8.73 -14.76 5.14
CA CYS A 66 9.02 -14.04 3.90
C CYS A 66 10.15 -13.02 4.06
N PHE A 67 10.20 -12.33 5.20
CA PHE A 67 11.19 -11.30 5.46
C PHE A 67 12.54 -11.91 5.82
N GLU A 68 12.55 -13.01 6.57
CA GLU A 68 13.75 -13.78 6.91
C GLU A 68 14.40 -14.43 5.67
N ASP A 69 13.62 -15.10 4.82
CA ASP A 69 14.09 -15.65 3.54
C ASP A 69 14.73 -14.55 2.67
N TRP A 70 14.09 -13.39 2.63
CA TRP A 70 14.57 -12.25 1.84
C TRP A 70 15.91 -11.71 2.37
N ILE A 71 16.04 -11.55 3.69
CA ILE A 71 17.28 -11.09 4.32
C ILE A 71 18.39 -12.12 4.14
N THR A 72 18.08 -13.41 4.25
CA THR A 72 19.05 -14.49 4.01
C THR A 72 19.63 -14.43 2.60
N MET A 73 18.81 -14.09 1.59
CA MET A 73 19.28 -13.98 0.21
C MET A 73 19.93 -12.64 -0.16
N LYS A 74 19.41 -11.51 0.34
CA LYS A 74 19.79 -10.16 -0.12
C LYS A 74 20.43 -9.28 0.95
N SER A 75 20.24 -9.62 2.22
CA SER A 75 20.69 -8.88 3.42
C SER A 75 20.28 -7.41 3.43
N ARG A 76 19.17 -7.07 2.77
CA ARG A 76 18.69 -5.69 2.59
C ARG A 76 17.18 -5.63 2.59
N CYS A 77 16.63 -4.52 3.08
CA CYS A 77 15.20 -4.25 3.05
C CYS A 77 14.65 -4.23 1.60
N PRO A 78 13.51 -4.87 1.30
CA PRO A 78 12.88 -4.79 -0.03
C PRO A 78 12.38 -3.38 -0.38
N LEU A 79 11.98 -2.58 0.61
CA LEU A 79 11.47 -1.21 0.41
C LEU A 79 12.58 -0.15 0.40
N CYS A 80 13.32 -0.02 1.50
CA CYS A 80 14.29 1.07 1.65
C CYS A 80 15.72 0.70 1.21
N ARG A 81 15.97 -0.56 0.84
CA ARG A 81 17.26 -1.10 0.39
C ARG A 81 18.42 -0.97 1.38
N ARG A 82 18.16 -0.52 2.61
CA ARG A 82 19.16 -0.47 3.67
C ARG A 82 19.54 -1.89 4.11
N PRO A 83 20.80 -2.13 4.48
CA PRO A 83 21.21 -3.42 5.02
C PRO A 83 20.46 -3.69 6.32
N ILE A 84 19.93 -4.90 6.45
CA ILE A 84 19.29 -5.37 7.69
C ILE A 84 20.10 -6.58 8.16
N THR A 85 20.45 -6.57 9.44
CA THR A 85 21.01 -7.72 10.16
C THR A 85 19.90 -8.14 11.13
N LEU A 86 19.40 -9.37 10.98
CA LEU A 86 18.50 -9.97 11.97
C LEU A 86 19.28 -10.30 13.24
#